data_AF-A0A920S1W8-F1
#
_entry.id   AF-A0A920S1W8-F1
#
_cell.length_a   1.000
_cell.length_b   1.000
_cell.length_c   1.000
_cell.angle_alpha   90.00
_cell.angle_beta   90.00
_cell.angle_gamma   90.00
#
_symmetry.space_group_name_H-M   'P 1'
#
loop_
_entity.id
_entity.type
_entity.pdbx_description
1 polymer ?
#
loop_
_entity_poly.entity_id
_entity_poly.type
_entity_poly.pdbx_seq_one_letter_code
_entity_poly.pdbx_strand_id
1 'polypeptide(L)'
;MSAAILVSTPQKVALLDVKKSLEAFQKLSIPVLGLIENMSYFICHKCGDKHEIFGKNKIQDFLNENSISLIGRIPINPSIAFGDDDKDSIVENSEENISNDVFDKIAKSIDAQIKKNLKPQIKSMFILILLFFSNKIFSLRSSISLKL
;
A
#
# COMPACT_ATOMS: atom_id res chain seq x y z
N MET A 1 -14.50 13.15 10.43
CA MET A 1 -14.69 11.78 9.91
C MET A 1 -13.33 11.22 9.53
N SER A 2 -13.08 9.94 9.75
CA SER A 2 -11.80 9.32 9.37
C SER A 2 -11.98 8.44 8.14
N ALA A 3 -10.96 8.31 7.31
CA ALA A 3 -10.94 7.39 6.17
C ALA A 3 -9.76 6.41 6.30
N ALA A 4 -9.85 5.26 5.63
CA ALA A 4 -8.84 4.22 5.66
C ALA A 4 -8.24 3.94 4.28
N ILE A 5 -6.94 3.64 4.26
CA ILE A 5 -6.25 3.03 3.11
C ILE A 5 -5.74 1.66 3.55
N LEU A 6 -6.03 0.64 2.75
CA LEU A 6 -5.54 -0.71 2.97
C LEU A 6 -4.17 -0.89 2.32
N VAL A 7 -3.27 -1.63 2.96
CA VAL A 7 -1.99 -2.04 2.35
C VAL A 7 -1.85 -3.55 2.50
N SER A 8 -1.55 -4.25 1.41
CA SER A 8 -1.39 -5.72 1.39
C SER A 8 -0.26 -6.16 0.49
N THR A 9 0.14 -7.43 0.57
CA THR A 9 0.98 -8.09 -0.44
C THR A 9 0.10 -8.99 -1.33
N PRO A 10 0.52 -9.35 -2.56
CA PRO A 10 -0.23 -10.24 -3.46
C PRO A 10 -0.46 -11.67 -2.90
N GLN A 11 0.09 -11.98 -1.73
CA GLN A 11 0.01 -13.29 -1.10
C GLN A 11 -1.41 -13.53 -0.56
N LYS A 12 -1.96 -14.73 -0.81
CA LYS A 12 -3.32 -15.09 -0.40
C LYS A 12 -3.58 -14.88 1.10
N VAL A 13 -2.59 -15.15 1.95
CA VAL A 13 -2.70 -14.99 3.40
C VAL A 13 -2.87 -13.52 3.78
N ALA A 14 -2.08 -12.62 3.21
CA ALA A 14 -2.19 -11.18 3.47
C ALA A 14 -3.55 -10.61 3.03
N LEU A 15 -4.09 -11.09 1.90
CA LEU A 15 -5.40 -10.68 1.42
C LEU A 15 -6.54 -11.10 2.35
N LEU A 16 -6.43 -12.25 3.04
CA LEU A 16 -7.44 -12.71 4.00
C LEU A 16 -7.58 -11.76 5.18
N ASP A 17 -6.49 -11.17 5.66
CA ASP A 17 -6.53 -10.25 6.81
C ASP A 17 -6.95 -8.84 6.40
N VAL A 18 -6.63 -8.44 5.17
CA VAL A 18 -7.17 -7.20 4.58
C VAL A 18 -8.69 -7.32 4.39
N LYS A 19 -9.21 -8.50 4.04
CA LYS A 19 -10.66 -8.76 4.01
C LYS A 19 -11.33 -8.52 5.36
N LYS A 20 -10.78 -9.09 6.44
CA LYS A 20 -11.31 -8.87 7.81
C LYS A 20 -11.28 -7.40 8.21
N SER A 21 -10.22 -6.69 7.85
CA SER A 21 -10.05 -5.25 8.13
C SER A 21 -11.08 -4.41 7.38
N LEU A 22 -11.33 -4.74 6.11
CA LEU A 22 -12.38 -4.11 5.32
C LEU A 22 -13.76 -4.30 5.97
N GLU A 23 -14.11 -5.53 6.37
CA GLU A 23 -15.39 -5.82 7.05
C GLU A 23 -15.52 -5.03 8.36
N ALA A 24 -14.42 -4.87 9.11
CA ALA A 24 -14.41 -4.06 10.33
C ALA A 24 -14.64 -2.57 10.03
N PHE A 25 -13.99 -2.01 9.00
CA PHE A 25 -14.20 -0.62 8.60
C PHE A 25 -15.62 -0.36 8.10
N GLN A 26 -16.22 -1.29 7.36
CA GLN A 26 -17.62 -1.21 6.94
C GLN A 26 -18.56 -1.18 8.15
N LYS A 27 -18.37 -2.06 9.14
CA LYS A 27 -19.16 -2.07 10.39
C LYS A 27 -19.05 -0.76 11.17
N LEU A 28 -17.87 -0.13 11.14
CA LEU A 28 -17.62 1.15 11.80
C LEU A 28 -17.99 2.37 10.94
N SER A 29 -18.57 2.16 9.75
CA SER A 29 -18.86 3.22 8.78
C SER A 29 -17.65 4.10 8.43
N ILE A 30 -16.45 3.51 8.45
CA ILE A 30 -15.20 4.17 8.04
C ILE A 30 -15.02 3.92 6.54
N PRO A 31 -15.01 4.96 5.69
CA PRO A 31 -14.78 4.81 4.26
C PRO A 31 -13.37 4.29 3.98
N VAL A 32 -13.28 3.26 3.14
CA VAL A 32 -12.01 2.75 2.58
C VAL A 32 -11.80 3.40 1.22
N LEU A 33 -10.74 4.18 1.07
CA LEU A 33 -10.43 4.93 -0.15
C LEU A 33 -9.83 4.06 -1.26
N GLY A 34 -9.23 2.93 -0.88
CA GLY A 34 -8.60 2.02 -1.80
C GLY A 34 -7.56 1.14 -1.13
N LEU A 35 -6.78 0.45 -1.97
CA LEU A 35 -5.73 -0.47 -1.54
C LEU A 35 -4.41 -0.15 -2.25
N ILE A 36 -3.31 -0.21 -1.50
CA ILE A 36 -1.94 -0.19 -2.02
C ILE A 36 -1.38 -1.61 -1.97
N GLU A 37 -0.87 -2.08 -3.09
CA GLU A 37 -0.17 -3.37 -3.17
C GLU A 37 1.32 -3.17 -2.87
N ASN A 38 1.76 -3.63 -1.72
CA ASN A 38 3.17 -3.71 -1.36
C ASN A 38 3.82 -4.99 -1.88
N MET A 39 5.14 -4.95 -2.09
CA MET A 39 5.92 -6.09 -2.60
C MET A 39 5.32 -6.68 -3.90
N SER A 40 4.81 -5.82 -4.76
CA SER A 40 4.02 -6.18 -5.95
C SER A 40 4.86 -6.82 -7.06
N TYR A 41 6.06 -6.30 -7.30
CA TYR A 41 7.00 -6.79 -8.29
C TYR A 41 8.44 -6.45 -7.87
N PHE A 42 9.41 -7.08 -8.50
CA PHE A 42 10.82 -6.75 -8.40
C PHE A 42 11.33 -6.31 -9.77
N ILE A 43 12.23 -5.31 -9.80
CA ILE A 43 12.91 -4.88 -11.02
C ILE A 43 14.28 -5.53 -11.04
N CYS A 44 14.55 -6.37 -12.03
CA CYS A 44 15.85 -7.03 -12.14
C CYS A 44 16.92 -6.03 -12.59
N HIS A 45 17.91 -5.74 -11.74
CA HIS A 45 19.04 -4.86 -12.07
C HIS A 45 19.89 -5.34 -13.27
N LYS A 46 19.79 -6.63 -13.63
CA LYS A 46 20.56 -7.20 -14.76
C LYS A 46 19.86 -7.05 -16.11
N CYS A 47 18.54 -7.16 -16.15
CA CYS A 47 17.78 -7.11 -17.42
C CYS A 47 16.77 -5.94 -17.52
N GLY A 48 16.51 -5.23 -16.42
CA GLY A 48 15.54 -4.14 -16.35
C GLY A 48 14.08 -4.57 -16.28
N ASP A 49 13.80 -5.87 -16.39
CA ASP A 49 12.43 -6.39 -16.44
C ASP A 49 11.74 -6.38 -15.06
N LYS A 50 10.41 -6.23 -15.11
CA LYS A 50 9.53 -6.38 -13.94
C LYS A 50 9.14 -7.85 -13.76
N HIS A 51 9.46 -8.40 -12.61
CA HIS A 51 9.10 -9.76 -12.23
C HIS A 51 8.06 -9.75 -11.11
N GLU A 52 6.90 -10.34 -11.36
CA GLU A 52 5.87 -10.56 -10.35
C GLU A 52 6.16 -11.86 -9.59
N ILE A 53 6.89 -11.76 -8.48
CA ILE A 53 7.43 -12.92 -7.74
C ILE A 53 6.31 -13.80 -7.15
N PHE A 54 5.14 -13.22 -6.84
CA PHE A 54 4.01 -13.92 -6.23
C PHE A 54 2.92 -14.33 -7.24
N GLY A 55 3.19 -14.15 -8.53
CA GLY A 55 2.27 -14.47 -9.63
C GLY A 55 1.28 -13.35 -9.95
N LYS A 56 0.65 -13.49 -11.14
CA LYS A 56 -0.24 -12.48 -11.72
C LYS A 56 -1.61 -12.43 -11.06
N ASN A 57 -2.20 -11.24 -11.05
CA ASN A 57 -3.63 -10.94 -10.84
C ASN A 57 -4.27 -11.31 -9.49
N LYS A 58 -3.53 -11.84 -8.51
CA LYS A 58 -4.12 -12.25 -7.22
C LYS A 58 -4.85 -11.13 -6.48
N ILE A 59 -4.33 -9.91 -6.59
CA ILE A 59 -4.97 -8.75 -5.98
C ILE A 59 -6.15 -8.23 -6.80
N GLN A 60 -6.15 -8.44 -8.11
CA GLN A 60 -7.21 -7.93 -8.98
C GLN A 60 -8.55 -8.60 -8.67
N ASP A 61 -8.52 -9.91 -8.41
CA ASP A 61 -9.70 -10.66 -7.97
C ASP A 61 -10.26 -10.08 -6.66
N PHE A 62 -9.39 -9.83 -5.67
CA PHE A 62 -9.78 -9.20 -4.41
C PHE A 62 -10.40 -7.82 -4.60
N LEU A 63 -9.81 -6.97 -5.45
CA LEU A 63 -10.31 -5.63 -5.73
C LEU A 63 -11.70 -5.68 -6.37
N ASN A 64 -11.90 -6.59 -7.33
CA ASN A 64 -13.16 -6.77 -8.04
C ASN A 64 -14.26 -7.30 -7.09
N GLU A 65 -13.97 -8.35 -6.32
CA GLU A 65 -14.91 -8.95 -5.37
C GLU A 65 -15.41 -7.95 -4.32
N ASN A 66 -14.54 -7.04 -3.89
CA ASN A 66 -14.83 -6.11 -2.80
C ASN A 66 -15.15 -4.68 -3.28
N SER A 67 -15.18 -4.44 -4.60
CA SER A 67 -15.40 -3.12 -5.21
C SER A 67 -14.44 -2.04 -4.69
N ILE A 68 -13.16 -2.39 -4.53
CA ILE A 68 -12.11 -1.49 -4.02
C ILE A 68 -11.23 -1.02 -5.17
N SER A 69 -10.85 0.26 -5.15
CA SER A 69 -9.89 0.80 -6.12
C SER A 69 -8.44 0.50 -5.72
N LEU A 70 -7.61 0.11 -6.70
CA LEU A 70 -6.15 0.09 -6.51
C LEU A 70 -5.62 1.53 -6.54
N ILE A 71 -4.89 1.91 -5.49
CA ILE A 71 -4.24 3.22 -5.37
C ILE A 71 -2.86 3.18 -6.01
N GLY A 72 -2.14 2.08 -5.87
CA GLY A 72 -0.83 1.92 -6.46
C GLY A 72 -0.12 0.63 -6.05
N ARG A 73 1.07 0.45 -6.62
CA ARG A 73 1.89 -0.75 -6.50
C ARG A 73 3.31 -0.37 -6.10
N ILE A 74 3.76 -0.83 -4.94
CA ILE A 74 5.12 -0.62 -4.42
C ILE A 74 5.96 -1.85 -4.77
N PRO A 75 7.13 -1.69 -5.42
CA PRO A 75 8.02 -2.80 -5.71
C PRO A 75 8.72 -3.32 -4.45
N ILE A 76 9.26 -4.53 -4.53
CA ILE A 76 10.30 -4.98 -3.59
C ILE A 76 11.56 -4.19 -3.91
N ASN A 77 12.00 -3.39 -2.95
CA ASN A 77 13.21 -2.60 -3.03
C ASN A 77 13.99 -2.72 -1.70
N PRO A 78 15.21 -3.28 -1.72
CA PRO A 78 16.05 -3.39 -0.53
C PRO A 78 16.34 -2.04 0.13
N SER A 79 16.59 -0.97 -0.62
CA SER A 79 16.86 0.37 -0.08
C SER A 79 15.72 0.91 0.79
N ILE A 80 14.46 0.61 0.44
CA ILE A 80 13.31 0.97 1.30
C ILE A 80 13.36 0.22 2.64
N ALA A 81 13.84 -1.02 2.65
CA ALA A 81 13.84 -1.87 3.84
C ALA A 81 14.95 -1.52 4.84
N PHE A 82 16.11 -1.04 4.36
CA PHE A 82 17.23 -0.63 5.23
C PHE A 82 17.03 0.78 5.81
N GLY A 83 16.23 1.63 5.19
CA GLY A 83 16.03 3.02 5.63
C GLY A 83 17.31 3.85 5.52
N ASP A 84 17.23 5.12 5.95
CA ASP A 84 18.37 6.07 5.92
C ASP A 84 19.42 5.79 7.02
N ASP A 85 19.23 4.72 7.80
CA ASP A 85 20.12 4.32 8.90
C ASP A 85 21.39 3.59 8.40
N ASP A 86 21.40 3.14 7.15
CA ASP A 86 22.54 2.44 6.51
C ASP A 86 22.95 3.15 5.20
N LYS A 87 23.59 4.31 5.35
CA LYS A 87 24.11 5.15 4.23
C LYS A 87 25.20 4.47 3.39
N ASP A 88 25.70 3.32 3.84
CA ASP A 88 26.70 2.50 3.15
C ASP A 88 26.09 1.36 2.33
N SER A 89 24.76 1.28 2.23
CA SER A 89 24.11 0.26 1.42
C SER A 89 24.42 0.51 -0.07
N ILE A 90 25.13 -0.46 -0.67
CA ILE A 90 25.69 -0.48 -2.04
C ILE A 90 24.59 -0.45 -3.15
N VAL A 91 23.36 -0.09 -2.79
CA VAL A 91 22.23 -0.11 -3.70
C VAL A 91 22.25 1.20 -4.49
N GLU A 92 22.56 1.10 -5.78
CA GLU A 92 22.66 2.21 -6.71
C GLU A 92 21.49 3.21 -6.54
N ASN A 93 21.80 4.51 -6.59
CA ASN A 93 20.86 5.64 -6.56
C ASN A 93 19.65 5.48 -7.53
N SER A 94 19.74 4.59 -8.52
CA SER A 94 18.66 4.27 -9.46
C SER A 94 17.44 3.65 -8.78
N GLU A 95 17.61 2.81 -7.76
CA GLU A 95 16.51 2.14 -7.05
C GLU A 95 15.74 3.09 -6.12
N GLU A 96 16.44 4.04 -5.50
CA GLU A 96 15.84 5.07 -4.66
C GLU A 96 14.92 6.00 -5.49
N ASN A 97 15.36 6.39 -6.69
CA ASN A 97 14.56 7.20 -7.62
C ASN A 97 13.26 6.50 -8.04
N ILE A 98 13.30 5.18 -8.30
CA ILE A 98 12.10 4.41 -8.64
C ILE A 98 11.10 4.41 -7.48
N SER A 99 11.59 4.31 -6.24
CA SER A 99 10.75 4.31 -5.05
C SER A 99 10.06 5.65 -4.85
N ASN A 100 10.82 6.76 -4.95
CA ASN A 100 10.30 8.12 -4.82
C ASN A 100 9.20 8.40 -5.86
N ASP A 101 9.45 8.05 -7.13
CA ASP A 101 8.47 8.19 -8.22
C ASP A 101 7.17 7.39 -7.95
N VAL A 102 7.30 6.20 -7.36
CA VAL A 102 6.15 5.36 -6.99
C VAL A 102 5.36 6.00 -5.85
N PHE A 103 6.03 6.49 -4.81
CA PHE A 103 5.37 7.16 -3.69
C PHE A 103 4.66 8.44 -4.13
N ASP A 104 5.26 9.24 -5.02
CA ASP A 104 4.64 10.44 -5.58
C ASP A 104 3.36 10.12 -6.38
N LYS A 105 3.39 9.04 -7.18
CA LYS A 105 2.21 8.57 -7.92
C LYS A 105 1.12 8.07 -6.98
N ILE A 106 1.50 7.37 -5.90
CA ILE A 106 0.57 6.92 -4.87
C ILE A 106 -0.06 8.12 -4.16
N ALA A 107 0.72 9.12 -3.76
CA ALA A 107 0.23 10.33 -3.10
C ALA A 107 -0.80 11.06 -3.99
N LYS A 108 -0.48 11.27 -5.28
CA LYS A 108 -1.43 11.85 -6.25
C LYS A 108 -2.71 11.04 -6.41
N SER A 109 -2.59 9.71 -6.37
CA SER A 109 -3.75 8.80 -6.47
C SER A 109 -4.62 8.85 -5.22
N ILE A 110 -4.01 8.95 -4.03
CA ILE A 110 -4.71 9.17 -2.76
C ILE A 110 -5.47 10.49 -2.80
N ASP A 111 -4.82 11.59 -3.21
CA ASP A 111 -5.45 12.90 -3.33
C ASP A 111 -6.65 12.86 -4.27
N ALA A 112 -6.54 12.16 -5.40
CA ALA A 112 -7.64 11.96 -6.33
C ALA A 112 -8.80 11.17 -5.70
N GLN A 113 -8.50 10.12 -4.92
CA GLN A 113 -9.53 9.35 -4.22
C GLN A 113 -10.21 10.16 -3.11
N ILE A 114 -9.46 10.97 -2.36
CA ILE A 114 -10.03 11.89 -1.37
C ILE A 114 -10.97 12.87 -2.07
N LYS A 115 -10.54 13.49 -3.17
CA LYS A 115 -11.35 14.44 -3.95
C LYS A 115 -12.62 13.80 -4.51
N LYS A 116 -12.53 12.57 -5.04
CA LYS A 116 -13.69 11.82 -5.54
C LYS A 116 -14.69 11.48 -4.44
N ASN A 117 -14.19 11.18 -3.24
CA ASN A 117 -15.00 10.80 -2.08
C ASN A 117 -15.33 11.99 -1.16
N LEU A 118 -15.15 13.25 -1.63
CA LEU A 118 -15.48 14.49 -0.91
C LEU A 118 -16.97 14.56 -0.57
N LYS A 119 -17.37 13.88 0.51
CA LYS A 119 -18.21 14.53 1.51
C LYS A 119 -17.25 15.41 2.33
N PRO A 120 -17.55 16.71 2.57
CA PRO A 120 -16.65 17.70 3.19
C PRO A 120 -16.32 17.45 4.68
N GLN A 121 -16.24 16.18 5.12
CA GLN A 121 -16.23 15.78 6.52
C GLN A 121 -15.01 14.95 6.93
N ILE A 122 -14.13 14.56 5.99
CA ILE A 122 -12.91 13.79 6.34
C ILE A 122 -11.91 14.74 7.03
N LYS A 123 -11.69 14.51 8.33
CA LYS A 123 -10.82 15.29 9.22
C LYS A 123 -9.53 14.54 9.60
N SER A 124 -9.42 13.25 9.28
CA SER A 124 -8.30 12.39 9.67
C SER A 124 -8.19 11.18 8.73
N MET A 125 -6.99 10.65 8.50
CA MET A 125 -6.75 9.45 7.70
C MET A 125 -5.96 8.41 8.48
N PHE A 126 -6.45 7.17 8.46
CA PHE A 126 -5.76 6.01 9.01
C PHE A 126 -5.12 5.21 7.87
N ILE A 127 -3.82 5.00 7.93
CA ILE A 127 -3.15 4.03 7.06
C ILE A 127 -3.01 2.74 7.86
N LEU A 128 -3.62 1.67 7.37
CA LEU A 128 -3.46 0.34 7.97
C LEU A 128 -2.50 -0.47 7.12
N ILE A 129 -1.28 -0.64 7.65
CA ILE A 129 -0.26 -1.51 7.06
C ILE A 129 -0.35 -2.88 7.74
N LEU A 130 -0.72 -3.92 6.99
CA LEU A 130 -0.63 -5.31 7.43
C LEU A 130 0.57 -5.97 6.74
N LEU A 131 1.71 -5.98 7.43
CA LEU A 131 2.91 -6.71 6.99
C LEU A 131 3.01 -8.03 7.79
N PHE A 132 3.00 -9.15 7.07
CA PHE A 132 3.29 -10.45 7.67
C PHE A 132 4.80 -10.68 7.75
N PHE A 133 5.36 -10.54 8.94
CA PHE A 133 6.61 -11.20 9.32
C PHE A 133 6.27 -12.24 10.41
N SER A 134 6.29 -13.52 10.03
CA SER A 134 6.20 -14.69 10.93
C SER A 134 5.13 -14.65 12.04
N ASN A 135 3.94 -15.18 11.76
CA ASN A 135 2.91 -15.57 12.75
C ASN A 135 2.47 -14.53 13.79
N LYS A 136 2.83 -13.25 13.64
CA LYS A 136 2.31 -12.13 14.42
C LYS A 136 1.72 -11.09 13.48
N ILE A 137 0.46 -10.77 13.69
CA ILE A 137 -0.21 -9.64 13.03
C ILE A 137 0.32 -8.37 13.69
N PHE A 138 1.18 -7.61 13.00
CA PHE A 138 1.54 -6.26 13.40
C PHE A 138 0.64 -5.29 12.63
N SER A 139 -0.29 -4.65 13.33
CA SER A 139 -1.08 -3.53 12.82
C SER A 139 -0.36 -2.24 13.21
N LEU A 140 0.40 -1.65 12.29
CA LEU A 140 0.89 -0.28 12.48
C LEU A 140 -0.25 0.68 12.16
N ARG A 141 -0.81 1.31 13.20
CA ARG A 141 -1.70 2.46 13.06
C ARG A 141 -0.83 3.71 12.98
N SER A 142 -0.61 4.24 11.79
CA SER A 142 -0.17 5.63 11.63
C SER A 142 -1.38 6.50 11.31
N SER A 143 -1.62 7.50 12.16
CA SER A 143 -2.63 8.53 11.94
C SER A 143 -1.95 9.71 11.27
N ILE A 144 -2.26 9.97 9.99
CA ILE A 144 -1.85 11.21 9.35
C ILE A 144 -3.00 12.20 9.52
N SER A 145 -2.74 13.26 10.29
CA SER A 145 -3.67 14.39 10.41
C SER A 145 -3.45 15.30 9.20
N LEU A 146 -4.28 15.13 8.16
CA LEU A 146 -4.32 16.06 7.03
C LEU A 146 -4.88 17.39 7.56
N LYS A 147 -4.02 18.39 7.73
CA LYS A 147 -4.46 19.80 7.83
C LYS A 147 -4.86 20.24 6.42
N LEU A 148 -6.15 20.11 6.12
CA LEU A 148 -6.77 20.81 4.99
C LEU A 148 -6.94 22.28 5.33
#